data_AF-A0A373WAT3-F1
#
_entry.id   AF-A0A373WAT3-F1
#
_cell.length_a   1.000
_cell.length_b   1.000
_cell.length_c   1.000
_cell.angle_alpha   90.00
_cell.angle_beta   90.00
_cell.angle_gamma   90.00
#
_symmetry.space_group_name_H-M   'P 1'
#
loop_
_entity.id
_entity.type
_entity.pdbx_description
1 polymer ?
#
loop_
_entity_poly.entity_id
_entity_poly.type
_entity_poly.pdbx_seq_one_letter_code
_entity_poly.pdbx_strand_id
1 'polypeptide(L)' 'MDADESGGNNTFARLQRWYCPNCGELATGYPNRNNITKVECKRCHITMLRKSKGRHHDIIEMFEYVSEC' A
#
# COMPACT_ATOMS: atom_id res chain seq x y z
N MET A 1 -15.66 -3.90 10.81
CA MET A 1 -14.88 -2.68 10.52
C MET A 1 -13.43 -3.09 10.61
N ASP A 2 -12.79 -3.10 9.46
CA ASP A 2 -11.86 -4.13 9.01
C ASP A 2 -10.45 -3.97 9.60
N ALA A 3 -10.17 -4.76 10.63
CA ALA A 3 -8.82 -4.99 11.12
C ALA A 3 -8.14 -5.99 10.18
N ASP A 4 -7.27 -5.50 9.30
CA ASP A 4 -6.42 -6.34 8.45
C ASP A 4 -5.48 -7.16 9.33
N GLU A 5 -5.93 -8.38 9.62
CA GLU A 5 -5.28 -9.35 10.48
C GLU A 5 -4.05 -9.88 9.76
N SER A 6 -2.84 -9.63 10.29
CA SER A 6 -1.60 -10.07 9.65
C SER A 6 -0.62 -10.86 10.51
N GLY A 7 -0.62 -12.20 10.34
CA GLY A 7 0.30 -13.14 10.98
C GLY A 7 0.70 -14.30 10.05
N GLY A 8 1.66 -14.04 9.16
CA GLY A 8 2.74 -14.98 8.90
C GLY A 8 3.93 -14.50 9.73
N ASN A 9 4.54 -15.39 10.51
CA ASN A 9 5.43 -15.10 11.63
C ASN A 9 6.65 -14.21 11.28
N ASN A 10 6.46 -12.89 11.21
CA ASN A 10 7.50 -11.87 11.19
C ASN A 10 7.04 -10.75 12.13
N THR A 11 7.61 -10.71 13.33
CA THR A 11 7.18 -9.92 14.51
C THR A 11 7.26 -8.39 14.37
N PHE A 12 7.40 -7.86 13.14
CA PHE A 12 7.54 -6.43 12.87
C PHE A 12 6.82 -6.04 11.57
N ALA A 13 5.50 -5.82 11.64
CA ALA A 13 4.80 -5.08 10.59
C ALA A 13 5.35 -3.64 10.57
N ARG A 14 6.41 -3.41 9.79
CA ARG A 14 7.08 -2.11 9.72
C ARG A 14 6.23 -1.16 8.90
N LEU A 15 5.85 -0.03 9.50
CA LEU A 15 5.15 1.06 8.81
C LEU A 15 5.89 1.42 7.53
N GLN A 16 5.21 1.24 6.40
CA GLN A 16 5.74 1.63 5.10
C GLN A 16 5.29 3.06 4.81
N ARG A 17 6.24 3.88 4.36
CA ARG A 17 6.01 5.27 3.96
C ARG A 17 6.64 5.52 2.61
N TRP A 18 5.90 6.14 1.71
CA TRP A 18 6.39 6.56 0.39
C TRP A 18 5.59 7.76 -0.11
N TYR A 19 6.12 8.47 -1.10
CA TYR A 19 5.40 9.56 -1.73
C TYR A 19 4.51 9.03 -2.85
N CYS A 20 3.29 9.52 -2.92
CA CYS A 20 2.37 9.21 -4.00
C CYS A 20 3.00 9.63 -5.33
N PRO A 21 3.21 8.70 -6.28
CA PRO A 21 3.81 9.02 -7.59
C PRO A 21 2.93 9.94 -8.46
N ASN A 22 1.64 10.09 -8.15
CA ASN A 22 0.74 10.97 -8.89
C ASN A 22 0.77 12.42 -8.39
N CYS A 23 0.68 12.65 -7.07
CA CYS A 23 0.52 14.01 -6.51
C CYS A 23 1.58 14.41 -5.46
N GLY A 24 2.51 13.51 -5.13
CA GLY A 24 3.56 13.76 -4.13
C GLY A 24 3.10 13.72 -2.68
N GLU A 25 1.85 13.39 -2.38
CA GLU A 25 1.35 13.28 -1.00
C GLU A 25 1.98 12.10 -0.26
N LEU A 26 2.23 12.24 1.05
CA LEU A 26 2.83 11.16 1.83
C LEU A 26 1.81 10.02 2.08
N ALA A 27 2.05 8.87 1.47
CA ALA A 27 1.31 7.64 1.71
C ALA A 27 1.96 6.85 2.84
N THR A 28 1.14 6.42 3.82
CA THR A 28 1.59 5.58 4.94
C THR A 28 0.63 4.43 5.18
N GLY A 29 1.15 3.23 5.42
CA GLY A 29 0.33 2.04 5.65
C GLY A 29 1.11 0.85 6.19
N TYR A 30 0.39 -0.12 6.72
CA TYR A 30 0.96 -1.38 7.22
C TYR A 30 0.83 -2.49 6.17
N PRO A 31 1.87 -3.32 6.02
CA PRO A 31 1.79 -4.48 5.14
C PRO A 31 0.89 -5.56 5.75
N ASN A 32 0.16 -6.26 4.89
CA ASN A 32 -0.65 -7.41 5.29
C ASN A 32 0.17 -8.72 5.39
N ARG A 33 -0.48 -9.88 5.64
CA ARG A 33 0.16 -11.23 5.73
C ARG A 33 0.99 -11.56 4.51
N ASN A 34 0.59 -11.03 3.36
CA ASN A 34 1.19 -11.29 2.07
C ASN A 34 2.28 -10.26 1.74
N ASN A 35 2.70 -9.43 2.71
CA ASN A 35 3.63 -8.31 2.53
C ASN A 35 3.14 -7.28 1.49
N ILE A 36 1.82 -7.12 1.38
CA ILE A 36 1.19 -6.14 0.49
C ILE A 36 0.70 -4.97 1.34
N THR A 37 1.15 -3.76 1.02
CA THR A 37 0.66 -2.55 1.67
C THR A 37 -0.33 -1.86 0.76
N LYS A 38 -1.60 -1.77 1.18
CA LYS A 38 -2.64 -1.01 0.48
C LYS A 38 -2.79 0.36 1.12
N VAL A 39 -2.68 1.42 0.32
CA VAL A 39 -2.88 2.81 0.77
C VAL A 39 -3.65 3.59 -0.29
N GLU A 40 -4.70 4.29 0.14
CA GLU A 40 -5.38 5.28 -0.69
C GLU A 40 -4.76 6.66 -0.45
N CYS A 41 -4.44 7.37 -1.53
CA CYS A 41 -3.97 8.75 -1.42
C CYS A 41 -5.13 9.67 -1.02
N LYS A 42 -5.01 10.38 0.11
CA LYS A 42 -6.04 11.33 0.57
C LYS A 42 -6.25 12.55 -0.33
N ARG A 43 -5.30 12.84 -1.22
CA ARG A 43 -5.31 14.03 -2.07
C ARG A 43 -5.85 13.75 -3.47
N CYS A 44 -5.37 12.69 -4.11
CA CYS A 44 -5.78 12.33 -5.48
C CYS A 44 -6.66 11.08 -5.55
N HIS A 45 -7.00 10.46 -4.42
CA HIS A 45 -7.87 9.28 -4.31
C HIS A 45 -7.41 8.04 -5.09
N ILE A 46 -6.17 8.04 -5.57
CA ILE A 46 -5.57 6.86 -6.21
C ILE A 46 -5.25 5.82 -5.15
N THR A 47 -5.65 4.58 -5.42
CA THR A 47 -5.31 3.43 -4.60
C THR A 47 -3.98 2.87 -5.03
N MET A 48 -3.06 2.72 -4.08
CA MET A 48 -1.71 2.20 -4.30
C MET A 48 -1.54 0.87 -3.57
N LEU A 49 -1.03 -0.13 -4.27
CA LEU A 49 -0.63 -1.42 -3.72
C LEU A 49 0.88 -1.56 -3.83
N ARG A 50 1.58 -1.54 -2.70
CA ARG A 50 3.02 -1.83 -2.66
C ARG A 50 3.24 -3.30 -2.35
N LYS A 51 3.82 -4.04 -3.29
CA LYS A 51 4.16 -5.45 -3.18
C LYS A 51 5.68 -5.60 -3.19
N SER A 52 6.24 -6.27 -2.19
CA SER A 52 7.67 -6.65 -2.20
C SER A 52 7.85 -7.89 -3.08
N LYS A 53 8.48 -7.74 -4.25
CA LYS A 53 8.78 -8.87 -5.16
C LYS A 53 10.11 -9.55 -4.81
N GLY A 54 10.99 -8.86 -4.09
CA GLY A 54 12.26 -9.40 -3.59
C GLY A 54 12.92 -8.43 -2.61
N ARG A 55 14.16 -8.74 -2.16
CA ARG A 55 14.87 -7.92 -1.15
C ARG A 55 15.15 -6.49 -1.60
N HIS A 56 15.34 -6.28 -2.91
CA HIS A 56 15.67 -4.98 -3.50
C HIS A 56 14.63 -4.49 -4.53
N HIS A 57 13.53 -5.22 -4.71
CA HIS A 57 12.53 -4.88 -5.73
C HIS A 57 11.14 -4.79 -5.11
N ASP A 58 10.65 -3.56 -5.01
CA ASP A 58 9.27 -3.26 -4.68
C ASP A 58 8.53 -2.81 -5.93
N ILE A 59 7.28 -3.26 -6.06
CA ILE A 59 6.37 -2.82 -7.11
C ILE A 59 5.27 -2.00 -6.45
N ILE A 60 5.02 -0.81 -6.96
CA ILE A 60 3.88 0.02 -6.57
C ILE A 60 2.89 0.00 -7.74
N GLU A 61 1.82 -0.75 -7.59
CA GLU A 61 0.69 -0.74 -8.52
C GLU A 61 -0.25 0.41 -8.13
N MET A 62 -0.71 1.16 -9.13
CA MET A 62 -1.63 2.29 -8.96
C MET A 62 -2.95 1.97 -9.65
N PHE A 63 -4.04 2.19 -8.95
CA PHE A 63 -5.39 1.98 -9.44
C PHE A 63 -6.19 3.27 -9.24
N GLU A 64 -6.78 3.74 -10.33
CA GLU A 64 -7.82 4.76 -10.29
C GLU A 64 -9.17 4.04 -10.33
N TYR A 65 -10.07 4.39 -9.42
CA TYR A 65 -11.45 3.92 -9.49
C TYR A 65 -12.20 4.79 -10.49
N VAL A 66 -12.10 4.46 -11.77
CA VAL A 66 -13.03 4.98 -12.76
C VAL A 66 -14.35 4.25 -12.56
N SER A 67 -15.30 4.91 -11.89
CA SER A 67 -16.69 4.43 -11.88
C SER A 67 -17.28 4.74 -13.24
N GLU A 68 -17.28 3.76 -14.14
CA GLU A 68 -18.05 3.85 -15.38
C GLU A 68 -19.54 3.75 -15.01
N CYS A 69 -20.27 4.85 -15.23
CA CYS A 69 -21.73 4.92 -15.10
C CYS A 69 -22.43 4.31 -16.32
#